data_AF-A0A077RBM5-F1
#
_entry.id   AF-A0A077RBM5-F1
#
_cell.length_a   1.000
_cell.length_b   1.000
_cell.length_c   1.000
_cell.angle_alpha   90.00
_cell.angle_beta   90.00
_cell.angle_gamma   90.00
#
_symmetry.space_group_name_H-M   'P 1'
#
loop_
_entity.id
_entity.type
_entity.pdbx_description
1 polymer ?
#
loop_
_entity_poly.entity_id
_entity_poly.type
_entity_poly.pdbx_seq_one_letter_code
_entity_poly.pdbx_strand_id
1 'polypeptide(L)'
;MAPSLKVSAGPSVDKLQTVAVNHDDMPTVIDSELFHGRIAVRIKDFTGHDPDGISHQKDTPYFDSGHGKNQSWSMQIQGRFKQPVNADDLVFGNEFDKPIKDHLPYGTSLALQFVRVIDPNLQHDLYAQKPHAWSPYLATMPRINSVNLSDNNNNDDQDNMDDFEKWPKFPIHPDYVEDDITSLIPNQLVEKEKSTVDNFKGIDKAHEYRQRFLAED
;
A
#
# COMPACT_ATOMS: atom_id res chain seq x y z
N MET A 1 -25.48 -5.36 -19.73
CA MET A 1 -25.09 -5.67 -18.34
C MET A 1 -24.13 -4.60 -17.89
N ALA A 2 -24.30 -4.04 -16.69
CA ALA A 2 -23.28 -3.16 -16.13
C ALA A 2 -21.98 -3.98 -15.94
N PRO A 3 -20.80 -3.40 -16.18
CA PRO A 3 -19.54 -4.07 -15.90
C PRO A 3 -19.47 -4.44 -14.41
N SER A 4 -19.13 -5.69 -14.11
CA SER A 4 -18.91 -6.18 -12.74
C SER A 4 -17.40 -6.21 -12.46
N LEU A 5 -17.01 -5.86 -11.24
CA LEU A 5 -15.62 -5.82 -10.82
C LEU A 5 -15.18 -7.19 -10.27
N LYS A 6 -14.06 -7.71 -10.74
CA LYS A 6 -13.36 -8.83 -10.10
C LYS A 6 -12.02 -8.31 -9.58
N VAL A 7 -11.81 -8.43 -8.28
CA VAL A 7 -10.55 -8.06 -7.63
C VAL A 7 -9.76 -9.34 -7.37
N SER A 8 -8.49 -9.35 -7.73
CA SER A 8 -7.61 -10.50 -7.51
C SER A 8 -6.22 -10.02 -7.12
N ALA A 9 -5.53 -10.79 -6.28
CA ALA A 9 -4.20 -10.49 -5.81
C ALA A 9 -3.34 -11.75 -5.80
N GLY A 10 -2.03 -11.57 -5.93
CA GLY A 10 -1.07 -12.66 -5.99
C GLY A 10 0.36 -12.16 -6.19
N PRO A 11 1.37 -13.04 -6.10
CA PRO A 11 2.77 -12.67 -6.25
C PRO A 11 3.16 -12.29 -7.68
N SER A 12 2.34 -12.62 -8.68
CA SER A 12 2.50 -12.21 -10.07
C SER A 12 1.16 -12.21 -10.80
N VAL A 13 1.12 -11.58 -11.99
CA VAL A 13 -0.07 -11.52 -12.86
C VAL A 13 -0.60 -12.90 -13.27
N ASP A 14 0.25 -13.91 -13.29
CA ASP A 14 -0.13 -15.29 -13.66
C ASP A 14 -0.57 -16.14 -12.45
N LYS A 15 -0.43 -15.62 -11.23
CA LYS A 15 -0.68 -16.35 -9.97
C LYS A 15 -1.67 -15.59 -9.09
N LEU A 16 -2.82 -15.23 -9.64
CA LEU A 16 -3.84 -14.44 -8.96
C LEU A 16 -4.94 -15.30 -8.35
N GLN A 17 -5.41 -14.91 -7.17
CA GLN A 17 -6.62 -15.44 -6.53
C GLN A 17 -7.63 -14.32 -6.27
N THR A 18 -8.93 -14.63 -6.33
CA THR A 18 -9.99 -13.66 -6.01
C THR A 18 -9.84 -13.19 -4.56
N VAL A 19 -9.91 -11.88 -4.32
CA VAL A 19 -9.82 -11.29 -2.99
C VAL A 19 -11.22 -11.27 -2.33
N ALA A 20 -11.29 -11.58 -1.04
CA ALA A 20 -12.49 -11.33 -0.23
C ALA A 20 -12.60 -9.83 0.09
N VAL A 21 -13.24 -9.07 -0.80
CA VAL A 21 -13.34 -7.61 -0.68
C VAL A 21 -14.17 -7.23 0.55
N ASN A 22 -13.74 -6.20 1.28
CA ASN A 22 -14.34 -5.73 2.55
C ASN A 22 -14.23 -6.71 3.74
N HIS A 23 -13.52 -7.84 3.61
CA HIS A 23 -13.24 -8.77 4.72
C HIS A 23 -11.81 -8.60 5.24
N ASP A 24 -11.61 -7.64 6.14
CA ASP A 24 -10.29 -7.31 6.71
C ASP A 24 -9.71 -8.44 7.58
N ASP A 25 -10.56 -9.34 8.08
CA ASP A 25 -10.21 -10.55 8.82
C ASP A 25 -9.74 -11.71 7.92
N MET A 26 -9.92 -11.58 6.60
CA MET A 26 -9.49 -12.54 5.59
C MET A 26 -8.53 -11.91 4.56
N PRO A 27 -7.39 -11.33 5.00
CA PRO A 27 -6.45 -10.72 4.07
C PRO A 27 -5.80 -11.79 3.18
N THR A 28 -5.64 -11.47 1.90
CA THR A 28 -5.05 -12.36 0.91
C THR A 28 -3.54 -12.43 1.10
N VAL A 29 -3.00 -13.63 1.34
CA VAL A 29 -1.55 -13.83 1.49
C VAL A 29 -0.87 -13.69 0.13
N ILE A 30 0.26 -12.97 0.13
CA ILE A 30 1.15 -12.77 -1.02
C ILE A 30 2.52 -13.30 -0.61
N ASP A 31 2.94 -14.35 -1.29
CA ASP A 31 4.24 -14.97 -1.04
C ASP A 31 5.01 -15.13 -2.37
N SER A 32 6.18 -14.49 -2.43
CA SER A 32 7.10 -14.53 -3.56
C SER A 32 8.51 -14.84 -3.09
N GLU A 33 9.47 -14.87 -4.01
CA GLU A 33 10.88 -15.01 -3.67
C GLU A 33 11.41 -13.84 -2.84
N LEU A 34 10.86 -12.63 -3.05
CA LEU A 34 11.38 -11.39 -2.47
C LEU A 34 10.51 -10.82 -1.34
N PHE A 35 9.26 -11.24 -1.25
CA PHE A 35 8.27 -10.63 -0.37
C PHE A 35 7.38 -11.70 0.26
N HIS A 36 7.15 -11.56 1.56
CA HIS A 36 6.08 -12.28 2.26
C HIS A 36 5.16 -11.25 2.89
N GLY A 37 3.85 -11.41 2.74
CA GLY A 37 2.90 -10.48 3.32
C GLY A 37 1.46 -10.83 3.01
N ARG A 38 0.58 -9.87 3.27
CA ARG A 38 -0.86 -10.00 3.11
C ARG A 38 -1.49 -8.67 2.71
N ILE A 39 -2.55 -8.73 1.92
CA ILE A 39 -3.28 -7.58 1.41
C ILE A 39 -4.79 -7.69 1.69
N ALA A 40 -5.40 -6.59 2.11
CA ALA A 40 -6.85 -6.42 2.15
C ALA A 40 -7.28 -5.31 1.18
N VAL A 41 -8.41 -5.50 0.52
CA VAL A 41 -8.99 -4.54 -0.41
C VAL A 41 -10.40 -4.18 0.06
N ARG A 42 -10.67 -2.88 0.12
CA ARG A 42 -11.95 -2.32 0.53
C ARG A 42 -12.51 -1.51 -0.62
N ILE A 43 -13.79 -1.71 -0.94
CA ILE A 43 -14.48 -0.96 -2.00
C ILE A 43 -15.86 -0.59 -1.47
N LYS A 44 -16.15 0.72 -1.52
CA LYS A 44 -17.45 1.25 -1.12
C LYS A 44 -18.49 0.87 -2.16
N ASP A 45 -19.68 0.50 -1.70
CA ASP A 45 -20.77 0.03 -2.55
C ASP A 45 -20.34 -1.11 -3.50
N PHE A 46 -19.52 -2.04 -3.01
CA PHE A 46 -19.00 -3.16 -3.79
C PHE A 46 -20.13 -4.03 -4.34
N THR A 47 -20.11 -4.27 -5.65
CA THR A 47 -21.09 -5.09 -6.39
C THR A 47 -20.41 -6.18 -7.22
N GLY A 48 -19.13 -6.44 -6.95
CA GLY A 48 -18.30 -7.36 -7.70
C GLY A 48 -18.40 -8.81 -7.25
N HIS A 49 -17.41 -9.60 -7.64
CA HIS A 49 -17.34 -11.04 -7.35
C HIS A 49 -16.44 -11.33 -6.15
N ASP A 50 -16.99 -12.07 -5.20
CA ASP A 50 -16.26 -12.65 -4.07
C ASP A 50 -15.72 -14.06 -4.39
N PRO A 51 -14.78 -14.58 -3.60
CA PRO A 51 -14.38 -15.98 -3.65
C PRO A 51 -15.53 -16.93 -3.28
N ASP A 52 -15.44 -18.18 -3.72
CA ASP A 52 -16.44 -19.20 -3.40
C ASP A 52 -16.57 -19.39 -1.87
N GLY A 53 -17.81 -19.41 -1.38
CA GLY A 53 -18.12 -19.62 0.04
C GLY A 53 -18.02 -18.37 0.93
N ILE A 54 -17.60 -17.23 0.39
CA ILE A 54 -17.54 -15.96 1.12
C ILE A 54 -18.88 -15.23 1.00
N SER A 55 -19.40 -14.76 2.15
CA SER A 55 -20.60 -13.93 2.16
C SER A 55 -20.27 -12.53 1.62
N HIS A 56 -21.06 -12.06 0.66
CA HIS A 56 -20.84 -10.76 0.04
C HIS A 56 -20.95 -9.61 1.06
N GLN A 57 -19.92 -8.76 1.10
CA GLN A 57 -19.91 -7.53 1.89
C GLN A 57 -19.81 -6.32 0.96
N LYS A 58 -20.88 -5.54 0.91
CA LYS A 58 -20.96 -4.36 0.04
C LYS A 58 -20.13 -3.18 0.58
N ASP A 59 -20.02 -3.05 1.88
CA ASP A 59 -19.34 -1.93 2.54
C ASP A 59 -18.58 -2.41 3.79
N THR A 60 -17.72 -1.56 4.33
CA THR A 60 -16.95 -1.78 5.57
C THR A 60 -16.98 -0.50 6.42
N PRO A 61 -16.92 -0.61 7.77
CA PRO A 61 -16.82 0.54 8.68
C PRO A 61 -15.65 1.50 8.39
N TYR A 62 -14.64 1.08 7.61
CA TYR A 62 -13.54 1.95 7.17
C TYR A 62 -14.04 3.26 6.55
N PHE A 63 -15.12 3.22 5.76
CA PHE A 63 -15.60 4.39 5.04
C PHE A 63 -16.38 5.40 5.90
N ASP A 64 -16.68 5.07 7.15
CA ASP A 64 -17.53 5.88 8.03
C ASP A 64 -16.76 6.93 8.83
N SER A 65 -15.44 6.76 9.01
CA SER A 65 -14.63 7.63 9.86
C SER A 65 -13.15 7.66 9.49
N GLY A 66 -12.35 8.43 10.23
CA GLY A 66 -10.90 8.51 10.06
C GLY A 66 -10.49 8.85 8.63
N HIS A 67 -9.42 8.20 8.15
CA HIS A 67 -8.90 8.39 6.81
C HIS A 67 -9.74 7.74 5.70
N GLY A 68 -10.59 6.77 6.04
CA GLY A 68 -11.48 6.14 5.07
C GLY A 68 -12.71 6.97 4.73
N LYS A 69 -13.04 7.97 5.54
CA LYS A 69 -14.11 8.93 5.26
C LYS A 69 -13.89 9.60 3.90
N ASN A 70 -14.93 9.62 3.07
CA ASN A 70 -14.93 10.14 1.70
C ASN A 70 -14.04 9.38 0.70
N GLN A 71 -13.46 8.24 1.08
CA GLN A 71 -12.78 7.36 0.14
C GLN A 71 -13.80 6.43 -0.54
N SER A 72 -13.52 6.04 -1.78
CA SER A 72 -14.31 5.06 -2.54
C SER A 72 -13.70 3.66 -2.50
N TRP A 73 -12.41 3.55 -2.18
CA TRP A 73 -11.70 2.29 -2.04
C TRP A 73 -10.46 2.46 -1.17
N SER A 74 -9.86 1.35 -0.73
CA SER A 74 -8.59 1.31 -0.01
C SER A 74 -7.88 -0.03 -0.25
N MET A 75 -6.55 -0.01 -0.28
CA MET A 75 -5.70 -1.19 -0.28
C MET A 75 -4.77 -1.10 0.92
N GLN A 76 -4.70 -2.16 1.73
CA GLN A 76 -3.82 -2.24 2.88
C GLN A 76 -2.89 -3.43 2.74
N ILE A 77 -1.59 -3.18 2.83
CA ILE A 77 -0.55 -4.19 2.68
C ILE A 77 0.23 -4.26 3.99
N GLN A 78 0.45 -5.47 4.49
CA GLN A 78 1.40 -5.74 5.57
C GLN A 78 2.37 -6.80 5.08
N GLY A 79 3.66 -6.56 5.21
CA GLY A 79 4.65 -7.52 4.71
C GLY A 79 6.06 -7.19 5.13
N ARG A 80 6.97 -8.07 4.74
CA ARG A 80 8.41 -7.90 4.85
C ARG A 80 9.11 -8.43 3.62
N PHE A 81 10.26 -7.85 3.33
CA PHE A 81 11.14 -8.34 2.28
C PHE A 81 11.99 -9.49 2.83
N LYS A 82 12.17 -10.54 2.01
CA LYS A 82 12.98 -11.73 2.34
C LYS A 82 14.48 -11.46 2.21
N GLN A 83 14.84 -10.35 1.59
CA GLN A 83 16.19 -9.83 1.47
C GLN A 83 16.19 -8.32 1.71
N PRO A 84 17.33 -7.70 2.04
CA PRO A 84 17.45 -6.25 2.08
C PRO A 84 17.03 -5.63 0.75
N VAL A 85 16.22 -4.58 0.80
CA VAL A 85 15.74 -3.83 -0.37
C VAL A 85 16.06 -2.36 -0.15
N ASN A 86 16.70 -1.72 -1.14
CA ASN A 86 16.85 -0.28 -1.13
C ASN A 86 15.47 0.37 -1.36
N ALA A 87 15.16 1.41 -0.59
CA ALA A 87 13.91 2.14 -0.73
C ALA A 87 13.75 2.77 -2.13
N ASP A 88 14.86 3.15 -2.78
CA ASP A 88 14.86 3.72 -4.13
C ASP A 88 14.44 2.69 -5.20
N ASP A 89 14.70 1.41 -4.96
CA ASP A 89 14.37 0.31 -5.88
C ASP A 89 12.93 -0.20 -5.67
N LEU A 90 12.24 0.26 -4.61
CA LEU A 90 10.90 -0.16 -4.29
C LEU A 90 9.89 0.82 -4.88
N VAL A 91 9.15 0.37 -5.90
CA VAL A 91 8.12 1.17 -6.58
C VAL A 91 6.72 0.62 -6.31
N PHE A 92 5.75 1.52 -6.33
CA PHE A 92 4.32 1.18 -6.32
C PHE A 92 3.61 1.95 -7.43
N GLY A 93 2.60 1.31 -8.03
CA GLY A 93 1.84 1.97 -9.08
C GLY A 93 0.91 1.04 -9.83
N ASN A 94 0.51 1.52 -11.00
CA ASN A 94 -0.49 0.90 -11.84
C ASN A 94 0.11 0.57 -13.20
N GLU A 95 -0.28 -0.58 -13.73
CA GLU A 95 -0.06 -0.96 -15.12
C GLU A 95 -1.40 -1.44 -15.69
N PHE A 96 -1.66 -1.11 -16.95
CA PHE A 96 -2.85 -1.51 -17.67
C PHE A 96 -2.46 -2.38 -18.86
N ASP A 97 -3.14 -3.52 -19.02
CA ASP A 97 -2.89 -4.45 -20.13
C ASP A 97 -3.31 -3.91 -21.50
N LYS A 98 -4.15 -2.88 -21.52
CA LYS A 98 -4.75 -2.30 -22.72
C LYS A 98 -4.68 -0.77 -22.69
N PRO A 99 -4.63 -0.11 -23.85
CA PRO A 99 -4.69 1.34 -23.92
C PRO A 99 -5.98 1.87 -23.27
N ILE A 100 -5.85 2.91 -22.44
CA ILE A 100 -6.99 3.56 -21.79
C ILE A 100 -7.29 4.96 -22.34
N LYS A 101 -6.51 5.43 -23.32
CA LYS A 101 -6.55 6.80 -23.86
C LYS A 101 -7.94 7.27 -24.30
N ASP A 102 -8.77 6.35 -24.81
CA ASP A 102 -10.12 6.66 -25.31
C ASP A 102 -11.17 6.72 -24.17
N HIS A 103 -10.77 6.35 -22.96
CA HIS A 103 -11.58 6.37 -21.74
C HIS A 103 -11.10 7.38 -20.71
N LEU A 104 -10.02 8.13 -21.00
CA LEU A 104 -9.52 9.16 -20.11
C LEU A 104 -10.51 10.35 -20.06
N PRO A 105 -10.78 10.92 -18.87
CA PRO A 105 -11.56 12.14 -18.76
C PRO A 105 -11.01 13.28 -19.61
N TYR A 106 -11.90 14.16 -20.09
CA TYR A 106 -11.47 15.35 -20.80
C TYR A 106 -10.56 16.20 -19.89
N GLY A 107 -9.39 16.60 -20.41
CA GLY A 107 -8.40 17.39 -19.68
C GLY A 107 -7.33 16.58 -18.94
N THR A 108 -7.32 15.25 -19.01
CA THR A 108 -6.27 14.43 -18.40
C THR A 108 -4.87 14.81 -18.87
N SER A 109 -4.67 15.12 -20.16
CA SER A 109 -3.36 15.55 -20.68
C SER A 109 -2.84 16.81 -19.99
N LEU A 110 -3.72 17.76 -19.65
CA LEU A 110 -3.35 18.97 -18.92
C LEU A 110 -3.05 18.67 -17.45
N ALA A 111 -3.87 17.84 -16.80
CA ALA A 111 -3.63 17.43 -15.41
C ALA A 111 -2.28 16.70 -15.25
N LEU A 112 -1.90 15.87 -16.22
CA LEU A 112 -0.61 15.18 -16.24
C LEU A 112 0.58 16.15 -16.31
N GLN A 113 0.44 17.34 -16.90
CA GLN A 113 1.52 18.34 -16.88
C GLN A 113 1.80 18.87 -15.48
N PHE A 114 0.81 18.82 -14.58
CA PHE A 114 0.93 19.29 -13.20
C PHE A 114 1.18 18.17 -12.20
N VAL A 115 1.14 16.90 -12.61
CA VAL A 115 1.29 15.78 -11.68
C VAL A 115 2.65 15.80 -10.97
N ARG A 116 3.70 16.28 -11.65
CA ARG A 116 5.05 16.44 -11.09
C ARG A 116 5.15 17.47 -9.97
N VAL A 117 4.16 18.36 -9.84
CA VAL A 117 4.07 19.31 -8.71
C VAL A 117 3.60 18.58 -7.44
N ILE A 118 2.81 17.52 -7.61
CA ILE A 118 2.24 16.72 -6.52
C ILE A 118 3.20 15.57 -6.17
N ASP A 119 3.73 14.89 -7.18
CA ASP A 119 4.71 13.82 -7.02
C ASP A 119 5.81 13.98 -8.09
N PRO A 120 6.97 14.56 -7.73
CA PRO A 120 8.06 14.78 -8.68
C PRO A 120 8.69 13.47 -9.19
N ASN A 121 8.51 12.37 -8.46
CA ASN A 121 9.10 11.07 -8.76
C ASN A 121 8.15 10.16 -9.57
N LEU A 122 6.92 10.61 -9.84
CA LEU A 122 5.96 9.87 -10.64
C LEU A 122 6.43 9.76 -12.10
N GLN A 123 6.68 8.52 -12.54
CA GLN A 123 6.87 8.16 -13.93
C GLN A 123 5.56 7.62 -14.49
N HIS A 124 5.08 8.18 -15.60
CA HIS A 124 3.82 7.72 -16.19
C HIS A 124 3.79 7.87 -17.71
N ASP A 125 3.03 6.99 -18.35
CA ASP A 125 2.54 7.18 -19.71
C ASP A 125 1.13 6.60 -19.82
N LEU A 126 0.11 7.45 -19.71
CA LEU A 126 -1.29 7.02 -19.80
C LEU A 126 -1.78 6.84 -21.25
N TYR A 127 -0.98 7.24 -22.24
CA TYR A 127 -1.31 7.17 -23.67
C TYR A 127 -0.62 6.00 -24.39
N ALA A 128 0.27 5.28 -23.69
CA ALA A 128 0.93 4.07 -24.15
C ALA A 128 -0.04 2.94 -24.53
N GLN A 129 0.47 1.93 -25.25
CA GLN A 129 -0.28 0.69 -25.50
C GLN A 129 -0.49 -0.12 -24.22
N LYS A 130 0.48 -0.05 -23.31
CA LYS A 130 0.37 -0.52 -21.92
C LYS A 130 0.58 0.67 -21.00
N PRO A 131 -0.51 1.39 -20.68
CA PRO A 131 -0.46 2.53 -19.80
C PRO A 131 0.13 2.18 -18.44
N HIS A 132 0.92 3.08 -17.86
CA HIS A 132 1.49 2.88 -16.53
C HIS A 132 1.67 4.20 -15.77
N ALA A 133 1.76 4.07 -14.45
CA ALA A 133 2.12 5.16 -13.54
C ALA A 133 2.77 4.55 -12.28
N TRP A 134 4.05 4.82 -12.04
CA TRP A 134 4.83 4.29 -10.91
C TRP A 134 5.56 5.41 -10.17
N SER A 135 5.66 5.27 -8.86
CA SER A 135 6.41 6.19 -8.00
C SER A 135 7.10 5.39 -6.89
N PRO A 136 8.23 5.87 -6.32
CA PRO A 136 8.84 5.25 -5.16
C PRO A 136 7.83 5.01 -4.04
N TYR A 137 7.83 3.81 -3.46
CA TYR A 137 6.82 3.34 -2.51
C TYR A 137 6.68 4.28 -1.31
N LEU A 138 7.81 4.69 -0.73
CA LEU A 138 7.84 5.61 0.41
C LEU A 138 7.30 7.01 0.06
N ALA A 139 7.40 7.43 -1.21
CA ALA A 139 6.95 8.73 -1.67
C ALA A 139 5.47 8.76 -2.06
N THR A 140 4.89 7.63 -2.47
CA THR A 140 3.52 7.56 -3.00
C THR A 140 2.49 7.04 -1.99
N MET A 141 2.88 6.21 -1.02
CA MET A 141 1.95 5.68 -0.03
C MET A 141 1.51 6.75 0.98
N PRO A 142 0.19 7.02 1.13
CA PRO A 142 -0.32 8.05 2.05
C PRO A 142 -0.04 7.76 3.54
N ARG A 143 0.13 6.49 3.89
CA ARG A 143 0.38 6.01 5.24
C ARG A 143 1.30 4.79 5.20
N ILE A 144 2.34 4.80 6.02
CA ILE A 144 3.30 3.71 6.17
C ILE A 144 3.61 3.56 7.65
N ASN A 145 3.49 2.32 8.14
CA ASN A 145 3.99 1.96 9.46
C ASN A 145 5.14 0.98 9.30
N SER A 146 6.23 1.22 10.02
CA SER A 146 7.36 0.32 10.09
C SER A 146 7.71 0.04 11.55
N VAL A 147 7.98 -1.23 11.85
CA VAL A 147 8.45 -1.66 13.17
C VAL A 147 9.66 -2.56 13.03
N ASN A 148 10.56 -2.46 13.99
CA ASN A 148 11.60 -3.48 14.17
C ASN A 148 10.95 -4.68 14.87
N LEU A 149 10.98 -5.84 14.23
CA LEU A 149 10.70 -7.09 14.92
C LEU A 149 11.92 -7.39 15.78
N SER A 150 11.78 -7.31 17.09
CA SER A 150 12.86 -7.72 17.99
C SER A 150 13.07 -9.23 17.85
N ASP A 151 14.31 -9.65 17.61
CA ASP A 151 14.73 -11.04 17.81
C ASP A 151 14.39 -11.40 19.25
N ASN A 152 13.32 -12.16 19.46
CA ASN A 152 13.07 -12.75 20.78
C ASN A 152 14.21 -13.74 21.00
N ASN A 153 15.27 -13.28 21.66
CA ASN A 153 16.42 -14.06 22.12
C ASN A 153 15.92 -15.33 22.83
N ASN A 154 15.83 -16.43 22.10
CA ASN A 154 16.01 -17.79 22.59
C ASN A 154 16.43 -18.65 21.40
N ASN A 155 17.59 -19.29 21.60
CA ASN A 155 18.29 -20.11 20.64
C ASN A 155 17.43 -21.24 20.05
N ASP A 156 17.74 -21.61 18.80
CA ASP A 156 17.35 -22.84 18.11
C ASP A 156 15.96 -22.94 17.46
N ASP A 157 15.44 -21.87 16.87
CA ASP A 157 14.43 -22.01 15.82
C ASP A 157 14.84 -21.18 14.60
N GLN A 158 15.05 -21.86 13.48
CA GLN A 158 15.16 -21.23 12.17
C GLN A 158 13.88 -20.41 11.97
N ASP A 159 14.00 -19.09 12.16
CA ASP A 159 12.89 -18.18 12.37
C ASP A 159 11.90 -18.30 11.22
N ASN A 160 10.80 -19.00 11.44
CA ASN A 160 9.90 -19.36 10.35
C ASN A 160 9.28 -18.07 9.82
N MET A 161 9.70 -17.68 8.61
CA MET A 161 9.48 -16.35 8.07
C MET A 161 7.97 -16.06 7.87
N ASP A 162 7.18 -17.13 7.89
CA ASP A 162 5.82 -17.18 7.40
C ASP A 162 4.76 -17.16 8.53
N ASP A 163 5.20 -17.08 9.80
CA ASP A 163 4.28 -17.06 10.94
C ASP A 163 3.78 -15.64 11.25
N PHE A 164 2.57 -15.32 10.74
CA PHE A 164 1.90 -14.05 11.01
C PHE A 164 1.55 -13.82 12.49
N GLU A 165 1.56 -14.85 13.35
CA GLU A 165 1.32 -14.69 14.80
C GLU A 165 2.46 -13.93 15.49
N LYS A 166 3.68 -13.99 14.93
CA LYS A 166 4.84 -13.22 15.42
C LYS A 166 4.82 -11.76 14.96
N TRP A 167 3.92 -11.37 14.07
CA TRP A 167 3.87 -10.04 13.49
C TRP A 167 2.93 -9.14 14.31
N PRO A 168 3.05 -7.81 14.18
CA PRO A 168 1.96 -6.93 14.57
C PRO A 168 0.66 -7.40 13.92
N LYS A 169 -0.43 -7.39 14.69
CA LYS A 169 -1.74 -7.77 14.18
C LYS A 169 -2.07 -6.96 12.93
N PHE A 170 -2.73 -7.58 11.97
CA PHE A 170 -3.21 -6.86 10.80
C PHE A 170 -4.22 -5.80 11.28
N PRO A 171 -4.04 -4.51 10.93
CA PRO A 171 -4.98 -3.48 11.33
C PRO A 171 -6.37 -3.73 10.74
N ILE A 172 -7.38 -3.80 11.59
CA ILE A 172 -8.79 -3.96 11.25
C ILE A 172 -9.61 -3.01 12.11
N HIS A 173 -10.84 -2.69 11.71
CA HIS A 173 -11.72 -1.82 12.50
C HIS A 173 -11.71 -2.15 14.01
N PRO A 174 -11.62 -1.15 14.91
CA PRO A 174 -11.64 0.30 14.64
C PRO A 174 -10.28 0.91 14.30
N ASP A 175 -9.21 0.13 14.38
CA ASP A 175 -7.83 0.61 14.30
C ASP A 175 -7.23 0.33 12.92
N TYR A 176 -6.92 1.39 12.19
CA TYR A 176 -6.26 1.29 10.89
C TYR A 176 -4.80 1.75 10.98
N VAL A 177 -4.05 1.58 9.88
CA VAL A 177 -2.63 1.95 9.84
C VAL A 177 -2.45 3.46 10.05
N GLU A 178 -1.65 3.82 11.05
CA GLU A 178 -1.18 5.17 11.30
C GLU A 178 0.26 5.33 10.81
N ASP A 179 0.61 6.53 10.32
CA ASP A 179 1.95 6.81 9.80
C ASP A 179 2.98 6.79 10.95
N ASP A 180 3.97 5.89 10.84
CA ASP A 180 5.15 5.85 11.69
C ASP A 180 6.26 5.11 10.95
N ILE A 181 7.16 5.86 10.33
CA ILE A 181 8.35 5.31 9.65
C ILE A 181 9.62 5.44 10.49
N THR A 182 9.50 5.79 11.77
CA THR A 182 10.68 6.15 12.58
C THR A 182 11.68 5.00 12.73
N SER A 183 11.22 3.75 12.64
CA SER A 183 12.11 2.58 12.68
C SER A 183 12.99 2.43 11.44
N LEU A 184 12.69 3.11 10.32
CA LEU A 184 13.50 3.10 9.11
C LEU A 184 14.62 4.17 9.13
N ILE A 185 14.55 5.12 10.07
CA ILE A 185 15.51 6.23 10.13
C ILE A 185 16.79 5.74 10.82
N PRO A 186 17.98 5.85 10.18
CA PRO A 186 19.24 5.49 10.80
C PRO A 186 19.49 6.26 12.11
N ASN A 187 19.97 5.57 13.15
CA ASN A 187 20.20 6.15 14.49
C ASN A 187 21.04 7.45 14.47
N GLN A 188 22.01 7.53 13.56
CA GLN A 188 22.89 8.69 13.40
C GLN A 188 22.11 9.96 12.98
N LEU A 189 21.07 9.81 12.16
CA LEU A 189 20.21 10.91 11.73
C LEU A 189 19.19 11.27 12.82
N VAL A 190 18.66 10.26 13.53
CA VAL A 190 17.77 10.48 14.67
C VAL A 190 18.41 11.37 15.73
N GLU A 191 19.68 11.16 16.05
CA GLU A 191 20.38 11.98 17.04
C GLU A 191 20.61 13.42 16.61
N LYS A 192 20.84 13.66 15.31
CA LYS A 192 21.10 14.97 14.73
C LYS A 192 19.82 15.80 14.56
N GLU A 193 18.69 15.16 14.30
CA GLU A 193 17.43 15.81 13.93
C GLU A 193 16.22 15.35 14.76
N LYS A 194 16.41 15.17 16.08
CA LYS A 194 15.37 14.66 17.00
C LYS A 194 14.00 15.32 16.83
N SER A 195 13.96 16.65 16.73
CA SER A 195 12.70 17.40 16.58
C SER A 195 11.97 17.13 15.27
N THR A 196 12.70 16.79 14.19
CA THR A 196 12.12 16.44 12.90
C THR A 196 11.58 15.01 12.94
N VAL A 197 12.31 14.11 13.59
CA VAL A 197 11.91 12.70 13.72
C VAL A 197 10.64 12.52 14.54
N ASP A 198 10.49 13.29 15.62
CA ASP A 198 9.28 13.29 16.44
C ASP A 198 8.02 13.68 15.65
N ASN A 199 8.18 14.46 14.56
CA ASN A 199 7.07 14.87 13.70
C ASN A 199 6.65 13.79 12.67
N PHE A 200 7.37 12.66 12.54
CA PHE A 200 6.94 11.61 11.60
C PHE A 200 5.82 10.73 12.16
N LYS A 201 5.48 10.82 13.44
CA LYS A 201 4.47 9.97 14.09
C LYS A 201 3.08 10.59 14.03
N GLY A 202 2.11 9.86 13.48
CA GLY A 202 0.68 10.09 13.69
C GLY A 202 0.14 11.43 13.18
N ILE A 203 0.82 12.09 12.24
CA ILE A 203 0.34 13.35 11.66
C ILE A 203 -0.51 13.06 10.41
N ASP A 204 -1.67 13.70 10.32
CA ASP A 204 -2.59 13.56 9.18
C ASP A 204 -1.93 13.83 7.81
N LYS A 205 -0.91 14.69 7.78
CA LYS A 205 -0.15 15.08 6.59
C LYS A 205 1.24 14.44 6.51
N ALA A 206 1.52 13.38 7.26
CA ALA A 206 2.85 12.80 7.34
C ALA A 206 3.43 12.38 5.96
N HIS A 207 2.59 11.99 5.01
CA HIS A 207 2.98 11.81 3.60
C HIS A 207 3.55 13.09 2.94
N GLU A 208 2.91 14.25 3.12
CA GLU A 208 3.42 15.54 2.59
C GLU A 208 4.76 15.91 3.24
N TYR A 209 4.93 15.62 4.53
CA TYR A 209 6.19 15.85 5.24
C TYR A 209 7.30 14.91 4.74
N ARG A 210 6.99 13.62 4.54
CA ARG A 210 7.92 12.64 3.98
C ARG A 210 8.37 13.04 2.59
N GLN A 211 7.46 13.46 1.72
CA GLN A 211 7.82 13.95 0.38
C GLN A 211 8.77 15.15 0.45
N ARG A 212 8.58 16.09 1.37
CA ARG A 212 9.52 17.22 1.53
C ARG A 212 10.89 16.77 2.05
N PHE A 213 10.90 15.90 3.06
CA PHE A 213 12.13 15.43 3.68
C PHE A 213 12.97 14.55 2.76
N LEU A 214 12.33 13.66 1.99
CA LEU A 214 12.99 12.74 1.06
C LEU A 214 13.24 13.35 -0.33
N ALA A 215 12.75 14.55 -0.61
CA ALA A 215 13.03 15.26 -1.87
C ALA A 215 14.20 16.24 -1.78
N GLU A 216 14.76 16.47 -0.58
CA GLU A 216 15.98 17.27 -0.40
C GLU A 216 17.23 16.37 -0.54
N ASP A 217 17.50 15.88 -1.75
CA ASP A 217 18.82 15.38 -2.18
C ASP A 217 19.07 15.66 -3.67
#